data_AF-A0AAW2FE91-F1
#
_entry.id   AF-A0AAW2FE91-F1
#
_cell.length_a   1.000
_cell.length_b   1.000
_cell.length_c   1.000
_cell.angle_alpha   90.00
_cell.angle_beta   90.00
_cell.angle_gamma   90.00
#
_symmetry.space_group_name_H-M   'P 1'
#
loop_
_entity.id
_entity.type
_entity.pdbx_description
1 polymer ?
#
loop_
_entity_poly.entity_id
_entity_poly.type
_entity_poly.pdbx_seq_one_letter_code
_entity_poly.pdbx_strand_id
1 'polypeptide(L)'
;MKYLLLILVSAIVALGDVKLNVVFKWNYANFTWESREQMQAAVDSGNYSPLRSLMYDATKADDGRVFITLPKEFGPGTPATLATVSNIEGPGGLLLSPYPDWSWHNSNCTCNRFTNIHRVDIKCNHLFVLDNGKIGLNQICNPKLLIFRLTDNTLVKTIYIPIDIATNLIGSGLLNTPLIYVPGGCSQILNEMIVSIPSFFFFLFKYVAVNKINILITLANSSFVANNSTRNY
;
A
#
# COMPACT_ATOMS: atom_id res chain seq x y z
N MET A 1 24.84 -37.89 33.46
CA MET A 1 23.90 -37.79 32.33
C MET A 1 22.69 -36.89 32.59
N LYS A 2 21.95 -37.01 33.71
CA LYS A 2 20.77 -36.17 34.01
C LYS A 2 21.02 -34.66 34.03
N TYR A 3 22.17 -34.23 34.57
CA TYR A 3 22.55 -32.80 34.63
C TYR A 3 23.02 -32.22 33.30
N LEU A 4 23.52 -33.07 32.38
CA LEU A 4 23.95 -32.64 31.05
C LEU A 4 22.73 -32.26 30.18
N LEU A 5 21.61 -32.96 30.35
CA LEU A 5 20.34 -32.62 29.71
C LEU A 5 19.76 -31.29 30.23
N LEU A 6 19.88 -31.01 31.53
CA LEU A 6 19.40 -29.76 32.14
C LEU A 6 20.18 -28.52 31.68
N ILE A 7 21.49 -28.65 31.48
CA ILE A 7 22.35 -27.57 30.95
C ILE A 7 22.07 -27.31 29.47
N LEU A 8 21.76 -28.35 28.68
CA LEU A 8 21.33 -28.19 27.28
C LEU A 8 19.95 -27.54 27.16
N VAL A 9 19.02 -27.83 28.08
CA VAL A 9 17.68 -27.22 28.09
C VAL A 9 17.73 -25.75 28.50
N SER A 10 18.57 -25.34 29.46
CA SER A 10 18.71 -23.93 29.83
C SER A 10 19.41 -23.09 28.75
N ALA A 11 20.33 -23.69 27.98
CA ALA A 11 20.96 -23.02 26.84
C ALA A 11 19.99 -22.73 25.67
N ILE A 12 18.92 -23.53 25.51
CA ILE A 12 17.90 -23.31 24.48
C ILE A 12 16.95 -22.16 24.88
N VAL A 13 16.72 -21.94 26.18
CA VAL A 13 15.88 -20.81 26.66
C VAL A 13 16.62 -19.46 26.55
N ALA A 14 17.94 -19.46 26.36
CA ALA A 14 18.73 -18.26 26.08
C ALA A 14 18.74 -17.85 24.59
N LEU A 15 17.75 -18.29 23.80
CA LEU A 15 17.47 -17.72 22.48
C LEU A 15 16.89 -16.30 22.65
N GLY A 16 17.80 -15.36 22.94
CA GLY A 16 17.73 -13.91 22.81
C GLY A 16 16.38 -13.22 22.98
N ASP A 17 16.27 -12.38 24.02
CA ASP A 17 15.27 -11.32 24.09
C ASP A 17 15.35 -10.45 22.83
N VAL A 18 14.40 -10.62 21.90
CA VAL A 18 14.24 -9.74 20.75
C VAL A 18 13.73 -8.40 21.28
N LYS A 19 14.65 -7.46 21.51
CA LYS A 19 14.29 -6.09 21.91
C LYS A 19 13.72 -5.35 20.71
N LEU A 20 12.43 -5.06 20.76
CA LEU A 20 11.78 -4.18 19.80
C LEU A 20 12.26 -2.74 20.03
N ASN A 21 12.96 -2.18 19.05
CA ASN A 21 13.34 -0.76 19.07
C ASN A 21 12.28 0.06 18.32
N VAL A 22 11.65 1.00 19.02
CA VAL A 22 10.69 1.92 18.40
C VAL A 22 11.48 2.99 17.64
N VAL A 23 11.51 2.87 16.31
CA VAL A 23 12.23 3.82 15.45
C VAL A 23 11.42 5.09 15.23
N PHE A 24 10.11 4.97 15.06
CA PHE A 24 9.20 6.10 14.89
C PHE A 24 7.88 5.86 15.64
N LYS A 25 7.24 6.95 16.06
CA LYS A 25 5.95 6.91 16.75
C LYS A 25 5.08 8.08 16.28
N TRP A 26 3.79 7.80 16.10
CA TRP A 26 2.78 8.81 15.80
C TRP A 26 1.57 8.70 16.72
N ASN A 27 1.02 9.84 17.10
CA ASN A 27 -0.34 9.94 17.64
C ASN A 27 -1.37 10.04 16.50
N TYR A 28 -1.01 10.73 15.41
CA TYR A 28 -1.80 10.84 14.19
C TYR A 28 -0.92 11.28 13.02
N ALA A 29 -1.36 11.00 11.79
CA ALA A 29 -0.66 11.43 10.60
C ALA A 29 -0.85 12.94 10.34
N ASN A 30 0.25 13.63 10.09
CA ASN A 30 0.27 14.99 9.58
C ASN A 30 1.33 15.09 8.47
N PHE A 31 1.20 16.07 7.58
CA PHE A 31 1.96 16.14 6.34
C PHE A 31 2.85 17.37 6.28
N THR A 32 3.87 17.33 5.43
CA THR A 32 4.63 18.52 5.04
C THR A 32 3.80 19.33 4.03
N TRP A 33 3.03 20.29 4.53
CA TRP A 33 2.20 21.19 3.72
C TRP A 33 3.05 22.25 3.00
N GLU A 34 2.65 22.63 1.79
CA GLU A 34 3.27 23.72 1.01
C GLU A 34 3.03 25.09 1.67
N SER A 35 1.87 25.25 2.31
CA SER A 35 1.52 26.45 3.06
C SER A 35 0.47 26.16 4.13
N ARG A 36 0.28 27.10 5.05
CA ARG A 36 -0.77 27.00 6.07
C ARG A 36 -2.16 27.05 5.44
N GLU A 37 -2.31 27.81 4.36
CA GLU A 37 -3.55 27.95 3.59
C GLU A 37 -3.92 26.63 2.92
N GLN A 38 -2.94 25.89 2.37
CA GLN A 38 -3.16 24.56 1.81
C GLN A 38 -3.70 23.59 2.88
N MET A 39 -3.05 23.57 4.06
CA MET A 39 -3.50 22.76 5.19
C MET A 39 -4.91 23.13 5.62
N GLN A 40 -5.18 24.42 5.81
CA GLN A 40 -6.48 24.90 6.28
C GLN A 40 -7.58 24.58 5.28
N ALA A 41 -7.34 24.78 3.97
CA ALA A 41 -8.29 24.39 2.93
C ALA A 41 -8.58 22.89 2.92
N ALA A 42 -7.58 22.04 3.17
CA ALA A 42 -7.78 20.59 3.28
C ALA A 42 -8.61 20.22 4.52
N VAL A 43 -8.43 20.90 5.65
CA VAL A 43 -9.25 20.71 6.85
C VAL A 43 -10.69 21.18 6.59
N ASP A 44 -10.87 22.39 6.06
CA ASP A 44 -12.18 23.02 5.85
C ASP A 44 -13.03 22.25 4.83
N SER A 45 -12.39 21.69 3.80
CA SER A 45 -13.04 20.82 2.81
C SER A 45 -13.28 19.39 3.30
N GLY A 46 -12.77 19.02 4.47
CA GLY A 46 -12.81 17.65 4.99
C GLY A 46 -11.89 16.67 4.24
N ASN A 47 -11.01 17.16 3.35
CA ASN A 47 -10.02 16.34 2.65
C ASN A 47 -8.84 15.93 3.55
N TYR A 48 -8.67 16.58 4.70
CA TYR A 48 -7.78 16.16 5.77
C TYR A 48 -8.52 16.01 7.10
N SER A 49 -8.49 14.81 7.64
CA SER A 49 -8.92 14.48 8.99
C SER A 49 -7.92 13.51 9.61
N PRO A 50 -7.29 13.85 10.75
CA PRO A 50 -6.37 12.96 11.46
C PRO A 50 -6.96 11.59 11.78
N LEU A 51 -8.26 11.51 12.05
CA LEU A 51 -8.98 10.27 12.36
C LEU A 51 -9.20 9.37 11.13
N ARG A 52 -9.16 9.93 9.92
CA ARG A 52 -9.35 9.20 8.66
C ARG A 52 -8.03 8.90 7.95
N SER A 53 -6.98 9.65 8.25
CA SER A 53 -5.61 9.45 7.74
C SER A 53 -4.88 8.32 8.49
N LEU A 54 -5.41 7.09 8.38
CA LEU A 54 -4.84 5.91 9.03
C LEU A 54 -3.68 5.33 8.22
N MET A 55 -2.57 5.04 8.89
CA MET A 55 -1.39 4.43 8.27
C MET A 55 -1.56 2.91 8.21
N TYR A 56 -1.50 2.31 7.01
CA TYR A 56 -1.76 0.88 6.80
C TYR A 56 -0.50 0.04 6.62
N ASP A 57 0.51 0.57 5.94
CA ASP A 57 1.74 -0.15 5.60
C ASP A 57 2.96 0.76 5.73
N ALA A 58 4.11 0.13 5.99
CA ALA A 58 5.40 0.78 6.06
C ALA A 58 6.45 -0.04 5.30
N THR A 59 7.08 0.55 4.29
CA THR A 59 8.09 -0.11 3.46
C THR A 59 9.37 0.71 3.43
N LYS A 60 10.48 0.12 3.86
CA LYS A 60 11.79 0.79 3.82
C LYS A 60 12.49 0.50 2.50
N ALA A 61 12.96 1.54 1.83
CA ALA A 61 13.83 1.45 0.66
C ALA A 61 15.31 1.35 1.07
N ASP A 62 16.13 0.84 0.14
CA ASP A 62 17.58 0.70 0.34
C ASP A 62 18.28 2.06 0.52
N ASP A 63 17.72 3.13 -0.03
CA ASP A 63 18.21 4.51 0.16
C ASP A 63 17.87 5.11 1.53
N GLY A 64 17.20 4.34 2.40
CA GLY A 64 16.87 4.71 3.77
C GLY A 64 15.49 5.35 3.95
N ARG A 65 14.80 5.75 2.86
CA ARG A 65 13.44 6.29 2.96
C ARG A 65 12.47 5.23 3.47
N VAL A 66 11.51 5.66 4.28
CA VAL A 66 10.40 4.81 4.74
C VAL A 66 9.11 5.34 4.13
N PHE A 67 8.50 4.52 3.28
CA PHE A 67 7.22 4.79 2.65
C PHE A 67 6.09 4.38 3.59
N ILE A 68 5.08 5.24 3.71
CA ILE A 68 3.88 5.03 4.50
C ILE A 68 2.67 5.15 3.57
N THR A 69 1.77 4.17 3.61
CA THR A 69 0.49 4.23 2.89
C THR A 69 -0.63 4.66 3.82
N LEU A 70 -1.51 5.52 3.30
CA LEU A 70 -2.68 6.04 4.01
C LEU A 70 -3.91 5.92 3.11
N PRO A 71 -4.59 4.77 3.08
CA PRO A 71 -5.69 4.56 2.15
C PRO A 71 -6.93 5.37 2.49
N LYS A 72 -7.76 5.61 1.47
CA LYS A 72 -9.07 6.29 1.53
C LYS A 72 -10.21 5.28 1.72
N GLU A 73 -9.98 4.21 2.49
CA GLU A 73 -10.96 3.13 2.75
C GLU A 73 -12.23 3.65 3.45
N PHE A 74 -12.11 4.72 4.23
CA PHE A 74 -13.25 5.34 4.93
C PHE A 74 -13.83 6.54 4.18
N GLY A 75 -13.51 6.70 2.89
CA GLY A 75 -13.90 7.85 2.08
C GLY A 75 -12.89 9.00 2.10
N PRO A 76 -13.30 10.25 1.79
CA PRO A 76 -12.44 11.43 1.88
C PRO A 76 -11.90 11.65 3.31
N GLY A 77 -10.80 12.39 3.43
CA GLY A 77 -10.17 12.71 4.72
C GLY A 77 -8.69 12.36 4.83
N THR A 78 -8.13 11.74 3.79
CA THR A 78 -6.69 11.49 3.67
C THR A 78 -6.14 12.27 2.48
N PRO A 79 -5.34 13.33 2.70
CA PRO A 79 -4.94 14.26 1.64
C PRO A 79 -3.85 13.67 0.74
N ALA A 80 -3.00 12.77 1.27
CA ALA A 80 -2.03 12.02 0.49
C ALA A 80 -2.03 10.55 0.89
N THR A 81 -2.20 9.65 -0.07
CA THR A 81 -2.37 8.20 0.18
C THR A 81 -1.04 7.41 0.17
N LEU A 82 0.04 8.07 -0.24
CA LEU A 82 1.40 7.54 -0.21
C LEU A 82 2.35 8.68 0.13
N ALA A 83 3.17 8.46 1.15
CA ALA A 83 4.13 9.45 1.65
C ALA A 83 5.43 8.77 2.08
N THR A 84 6.45 9.58 2.35
CA THR A 84 7.68 9.17 3.01
C THR A 84 7.79 9.84 4.38
N VAL A 85 8.46 9.19 5.34
CA VAL A 85 8.76 9.79 6.63
C VAL A 85 9.79 10.91 6.43
N SER A 86 9.46 12.14 6.85
CA SER A 86 10.38 13.27 6.82
C SER A 86 11.27 13.33 8.08
N ASN A 87 12.16 14.32 8.14
CA ASN A 87 12.94 14.66 9.33
C ASN A 87 12.36 15.85 10.13
N ILE A 88 11.13 16.27 9.83
CA ILE A 88 10.49 17.43 10.46
C ILE A 88 9.56 16.94 11.56
N GLU A 89 9.75 17.41 12.80
CA GLU A 89 8.82 17.10 13.88
C GLU A 89 7.51 17.89 13.75
N GLY A 90 6.40 17.18 13.95
CA GLY A 90 5.07 17.75 14.03
C GLY A 90 4.35 17.34 15.31
N PRO A 91 3.17 17.93 15.57
CA PRO A 91 2.41 17.69 16.81
C PRO A 91 1.93 16.23 16.97
N GLY A 92 1.88 15.47 15.87
CA GLY A 92 1.49 14.06 15.84
C GLY A 92 2.66 13.08 15.75
N GLY A 93 3.91 13.54 15.61
CA GLY A 93 5.08 12.74 15.21
C GLY A 93 5.79 13.38 14.01
N LEU A 94 6.77 12.68 13.42
CA LEU A 94 7.47 13.19 12.22
C LEU A 94 6.47 13.43 11.07
N LEU A 95 6.55 14.56 10.40
CA LEU A 95 5.64 14.85 9.29
C LEU A 95 5.88 13.86 8.14
N LEU A 96 4.80 13.55 7.41
CA LEU A 96 4.84 12.71 6.22
C LEU A 96 4.94 13.58 4.98
N SER A 97 5.95 13.35 4.16
CA SER A 97 6.12 14.04 2.88
C SER A 97 5.41 13.27 1.76
N PRO A 98 4.36 13.83 1.13
CA PRO A 98 3.65 13.16 0.04
C PRO A 98 4.62 12.72 -1.05
N TYR A 99 4.45 11.50 -1.53
CA TYR A 99 5.33 10.94 -2.54
C TYR A 99 4.65 10.93 -3.91
N PRO A 100 5.38 11.20 -5.01
CA PRO A 100 6.69 11.88 -4.99
C PRO A 100 6.56 13.34 -4.55
N ASP A 101 5.38 13.95 -4.71
CA ASP A 101 5.03 15.30 -4.29
C ASP A 101 3.49 15.48 -4.27
N TRP A 102 3.01 16.65 -3.86
CA TRP A 102 1.58 16.98 -3.78
C TRP A 102 0.83 16.91 -5.11
N SER A 103 1.52 17.05 -6.26
CA SER A 103 0.87 17.00 -7.56
C SER A 103 0.23 15.65 -7.84
N TRP A 104 0.67 14.57 -7.17
CA TRP A 104 0.12 13.22 -7.29
C TRP A 104 -1.11 12.94 -6.43
N HIS A 105 -1.46 13.81 -5.49
CA HIS A 105 -2.55 13.61 -4.53
C HIS A 105 -3.68 14.63 -4.64
N ASN A 106 -3.51 15.61 -5.53
CA ASN A 106 -4.40 16.76 -5.64
C ASN A 106 -5.81 16.39 -6.15
N SER A 107 -6.83 17.08 -5.66
CA SER A 107 -8.26 16.66 -5.67
C SER A 107 -9.01 16.80 -6.98
N ASN A 108 -8.38 17.22 -8.09
CA ASN A 108 -9.07 17.48 -9.36
C ASN A 108 -9.50 16.21 -10.12
N CYS A 109 -9.69 15.07 -9.45
CA CYS A 109 -10.28 13.83 -9.97
C CYS A 109 -9.77 13.40 -11.36
N THR A 110 -8.48 13.53 -11.63
CA THR A 110 -7.89 12.97 -12.84
C THR A 110 -7.38 11.56 -12.52
N CYS A 111 -7.92 10.54 -13.20
CA CYS A 111 -7.53 9.14 -12.99
C CYS A 111 -6.06 8.82 -13.39
N ASN A 112 -5.32 9.84 -13.81
CA ASN A 112 -3.88 9.79 -14.09
C ASN A 112 -3.01 9.89 -12.81
N ARG A 113 -3.60 10.32 -11.69
CA ARG A 113 -2.93 10.48 -10.38
C ARG A 113 -3.33 9.38 -9.40
N PHE A 114 -2.82 9.41 -8.18
CA PHE A 114 -3.19 8.43 -7.17
C PHE A 114 -4.62 8.64 -6.68
N THR A 115 -5.40 7.57 -6.68
CA THR A 115 -6.73 7.53 -6.08
C THR A 115 -6.63 6.99 -4.65
N ASN A 116 -6.19 5.74 -4.49
CA ASN A 116 -6.12 5.08 -3.19
C ASN A 116 -5.12 3.90 -3.18
N ILE A 117 -4.12 3.99 -2.31
CA ILE A 117 -3.01 3.05 -2.23
C ILE A 117 -3.05 2.36 -0.87
N HIS A 118 -3.17 1.04 -0.87
CA HIS A 118 -3.18 0.27 0.37
C HIS A 118 -1.78 -0.19 0.77
N ARG A 119 -1.06 -0.81 -0.18
CA ARG A 119 0.30 -1.30 0.03
C ARG A 119 1.14 -1.08 -1.21
N VAL A 120 2.44 -1.10 -1.00
CA VAL A 120 3.47 -0.97 -2.04
C VAL A 120 4.46 -2.13 -1.92
N ASP A 121 5.24 -2.34 -2.97
CA ASP A 121 6.40 -3.24 -2.91
C ASP A 121 7.61 -2.54 -3.52
N ILE A 122 8.80 -2.86 -3.02
CA ILE A 122 10.06 -2.30 -3.52
C ILE A 122 10.91 -3.44 -4.03
N LYS A 123 11.23 -3.39 -5.33
CA LYS A 123 12.06 -4.39 -5.98
C LYS A 123 13.00 -3.72 -6.95
N CYS A 124 14.29 -4.05 -6.87
CA CYS A 124 15.30 -3.58 -7.83
C CYS A 124 15.33 -2.04 -7.97
N ASN A 125 15.26 -1.31 -6.85
CA ASN A 125 15.20 0.15 -6.82
C ASN A 125 13.99 0.77 -7.58
N HIS A 126 12.92 -0.01 -7.72
CA HIS A 126 11.63 0.45 -8.24
C HIS A 126 10.56 0.26 -7.16
N LEU A 127 9.73 1.29 -7.00
CA LEU A 127 8.55 1.27 -6.14
C LEU A 127 7.32 0.92 -6.98
N PHE A 128 6.65 -0.14 -6.56
CA PHE A 128 5.43 -0.65 -7.16
C PHE A 128 4.25 -0.19 -6.34
N VAL A 129 3.44 0.66 -6.95
CA VAL A 129 2.30 1.33 -6.32
C VAL A 129 1.02 0.76 -6.91
N LEU A 130 0.30 -0.02 -6.11
CA LEU A 130 -0.99 -0.57 -6.51
C LEU A 130 -2.11 0.38 -6.08
N ASP A 131 -2.65 1.11 -7.06
CA ASP A 131 -3.79 2.00 -6.86
C ASP A 131 -5.07 1.24 -7.23
N ASN A 132 -5.95 1.06 -6.26
CA ASN A 132 -7.20 0.31 -6.45
C ASN A 132 -8.32 1.15 -7.09
N GLY A 133 -8.12 2.47 -7.24
CA GLY A 133 -9.08 3.35 -7.90
C GLY A 133 -10.36 3.62 -7.11
N LYS A 134 -10.43 3.24 -5.82
CA LYS A 134 -11.61 3.40 -4.98
C LYS A 134 -11.47 4.52 -3.94
N ILE A 135 -12.57 5.17 -3.61
CA ILE A 135 -12.68 6.02 -2.41
C ILE A 135 -13.84 5.47 -1.60
N GLY A 136 -13.55 4.91 -0.43
CA GLY A 136 -14.46 4.02 0.26
C GLY A 136 -14.86 2.85 -0.62
N LEU A 137 -16.17 2.60 -0.71
CA LEU A 137 -16.72 1.55 -1.57
C LEU A 137 -16.89 1.98 -3.04
N ASN A 138 -16.75 3.27 -3.34
CA ASN A 138 -17.03 3.82 -4.66
C ASN A 138 -15.84 3.63 -5.59
N GLN A 139 -16.06 3.01 -6.75
CA GLN A 139 -15.06 2.98 -7.81
C GLN A 139 -15.03 4.33 -8.55
N ILE A 140 -13.90 5.03 -8.44
CA ILE A 140 -13.70 6.35 -9.06
C ILE A 140 -12.91 6.23 -10.37
N CYS A 141 -11.88 5.37 -10.37
CA CYS A 141 -10.96 5.19 -11.48
C CYS A 141 -10.72 3.70 -11.75
N ASN A 142 -10.28 3.33 -12.96
CA ASN A 142 -9.79 1.98 -13.17
C ASN A 142 -8.56 1.71 -12.28
N PRO A 143 -8.43 0.51 -11.69
CA PRO A 143 -7.24 0.15 -10.94
C PRO A 143 -5.99 0.17 -11.82
N LYS A 144 -4.86 0.51 -11.22
CA LYS A 144 -3.59 0.64 -11.94
C LYS A 144 -2.40 0.30 -11.07
N LEU A 145 -1.40 -0.32 -11.68
CA LEU A 145 -0.08 -0.52 -11.10
C LEU A 145 0.85 0.55 -11.68
N LEU A 146 1.36 1.43 -10.83
CA LEU A 146 2.35 2.43 -11.20
C LEU A 146 3.72 2.00 -10.72
N ILE A 147 4.74 2.21 -11.55
CA ILE A 147 6.12 1.83 -11.24
C ILE A 147 6.96 3.09 -11.27
N PHE A 148 7.52 3.44 -10.12
CA PHE A 148 8.44 4.56 -9.99
C PHE A 148 9.87 4.06 -9.84
N ARG A 149 10.81 4.70 -10.52
CA ARG A 149 12.24 4.53 -10.22
C ARG A 149 12.57 5.35 -8.99
N LEU A 150 13.18 4.74 -7.99
CA LEU A 150 13.46 5.41 -6.72
C LEU A 150 14.62 6.43 -6.80
N THR A 151 15.57 6.25 -7.73
CA THR A 151 16.72 7.15 -7.89
C THR A 151 16.32 8.61 -8.11
N ASP A 152 15.30 8.83 -8.94
CA ASP A 152 14.86 10.14 -9.41
C ASP A 152 13.35 10.38 -9.20
N ASN A 153 12.67 9.44 -8.53
CA ASN A 153 11.23 9.44 -8.28
C ASN A 153 10.39 9.52 -9.57
N THR A 154 10.92 9.08 -10.70
CA THR A 154 10.21 9.16 -11.99
C THR A 154 9.25 8.00 -12.18
N LEU A 155 8.05 8.29 -12.70
CA LEU A 155 7.15 7.26 -13.18
C LEU A 155 7.73 6.65 -14.47
N VAL A 156 8.10 5.37 -14.43
CA VAL A 156 8.69 4.68 -15.58
C VAL A 156 7.69 3.80 -16.33
N LYS A 157 6.59 3.40 -15.67
CA LYS A 157 5.55 2.57 -16.29
C LYS A 157 4.23 2.65 -15.54
N THR A 158 3.14 2.58 -16.28
CA THR A 158 1.78 2.40 -15.76
C THR A 158 1.14 1.20 -16.44
N ILE A 159 0.52 0.33 -15.66
CA ILE A 159 -0.25 -0.80 -16.15
C ILE A 159 -1.67 -0.65 -15.63
N TYR A 160 -2.63 -0.47 -16.54
CA TYR A 160 -4.04 -0.43 -16.19
C TYR A 160 -4.56 -1.86 -16.04
N ILE A 161 -5.28 -2.10 -14.95
CA ILE A 161 -5.93 -3.38 -14.68
C ILE A 161 -7.42 -3.18 -14.98
N PRO A 162 -7.98 -3.89 -15.98
CA PRO A 162 -9.40 -3.80 -16.30
C PRO A 162 -10.27 -4.13 -15.08
N ILE A 163 -11.39 -3.43 -14.92
CA ILE A 163 -12.23 -3.58 -13.72
C ILE A 163 -12.83 -4.99 -13.61
N ASP A 164 -13.21 -5.58 -14.74
CA ASP A 164 -13.71 -6.94 -14.86
C ASP A 164 -12.66 -7.98 -14.47
N ILE A 165 -11.36 -7.65 -14.54
CA ILE A 165 -10.28 -8.46 -13.98
C ILE A 165 -10.16 -8.21 -12.46
N ALA A 166 -10.27 -6.97 -12.01
CA ALA A 166 -10.10 -6.60 -10.61
C ALA A 166 -11.28 -6.98 -9.69
N THR A 167 -12.44 -7.32 -10.24
CA THR A 167 -13.65 -7.68 -9.49
C THR A 167 -14.16 -9.08 -9.79
N ASN A 168 -14.97 -9.64 -8.89
CA ASN A 168 -15.71 -10.87 -9.11
C ASN A 168 -17.02 -10.61 -9.88
N LEU A 169 -17.85 -11.65 -10.03
CA LEU A 169 -19.10 -11.61 -10.82
C LEU A 169 -20.14 -10.60 -10.30
N ILE A 170 -20.08 -10.23 -9.02
CA ILE A 170 -20.99 -9.24 -8.41
C ILE A 170 -20.35 -7.85 -8.33
N GLY A 171 -19.24 -7.62 -9.04
CA GLY A 171 -18.52 -6.34 -9.05
C GLY A 171 -17.72 -6.07 -7.77
N SER A 172 -17.55 -7.06 -6.88
CA SER A 172 -16.79 -6.91 -5.63
C SER A 172 -15.34 -7.36 -5.81
N GLY A 173 -14.41 -6.59 -5.27
CA GLY A 173 -12.97 -6.86 -5.33
C GLY A 173 -12.19 -5.73 -4.70
N LEU A 174 -11.03 -6.05 -4.13
CA LEU A 174 -10.12 -5.07 -3.55
C LEU A 174 -8.69 -5.49 -3.82
N LEU A 175 -8.01 -4.72 -4.67
CA LEU A 175 -6.59 -4.89 -4.93
C LEU A 175 -5.81 -4.25 -3.77
N ASN A 176 -5.09 -5.07 -3.00
CA ASN A 176 -4.51 -4.63 -1.74
C ASN A 176 -2.97 -4.61 -1.77
N THR A 177 -2.35 -5.77 -2.00
CA THR A 177 -0.89 -5.93 -1.87
C THR A 177 -0.28 -6.34 -3.20
N PRO A 178 0.57 -5.54 -3.84
CA PRO A 178 1.43 -6.04 -4.91
C PRO A 178 2.59 -6.85 -4.31
N LEU A 179 2.92 -8.00 -4.91
CA LEU A 179 4.12 -8.77 -4.60
C LEU A 179 4.89 -9.00 -5.90
N ILE A 180 6.13 -8.54 -5.97
CA ILE A 180 6.90 -8.48 -7.21
C ILE A 180 8.00 -9.55 -7.22
N TYR A 181 7.90 -10.43 -8.20
CA TYR A 181 8.91 -11.43 -8.50
C TYR A 181 9.52 -11.17 -9.88
N VAL A 182 10.83 -11.37 -10.02
CA VAL A 182 11.58 -11.05 -11.24
C VAL A 182 12.51 -12.20 -11.56
N PRO A 183 12.06 -13.19 -12.35
CA PRO A 183 12.84 -14.39 -12.64
C PRO A 183 14.18 -14.07 -13.32
N GLY A 184 14.17 -13.13 -14.28
CA GLY A 184 15.35 -12.72 -15.05
C GLY A 184 16.28 -11.72 -14.32
N GLY A 185 16.06 -11.47 -13.03
CA GLY A 185 16.82 -10.50 -12.26
C GLY A 185 16.49 -9.03 -12.58
N CYS A 186 17.16 -8.11 -11.88
CA CYS A 186 16.80 -6.70 -11.89
C CYS A 186 16.91 -5.99 -13.25
N SER A 187 17.73 -6.49 -14.17
CA SER A 187 17.84 -5.94 -15.53
C SER A 187 16.57 -6.10 -16.36
N GLN A 188 15.69 -7.05 -16.01
CA GLN A 188 14.44 -7.33 -16.73
C GLN A 188 13.19 -6.87 -15.97
N ILE A 189 13.33 -6.07 -14.90
CA ILE A 189 12.24 -5.66 -14.01
C ILE A 189 11.03 -5.07 -14.74
N LEU A 190 11.23 -4.28 -15.80
CA LEU A 190 10.14 -3.65 -16.54
C LEU A 190 9.53 -4.52 -17.64
N ASN A 191 10.13 -5.68 -17.92
CA ASN A 191 9.76 -6.52 -19.07
C ASN A 191 9.23 -7.89 -18.65
N GLU A 192 9.81 -8.53 -17.63
CA GLU A 192 9.55 -9.94 -17.31
C GLU A 192 9.15 -10.15 -15.84
N MET A 193 8.66 -9.11 -15.18
CA MET A 193 8.16 -9.23 -13.81
C MET A 193 6.86 -10.05 -13.75
N ILE A 194 6.71 -10.73 -12.62
CA ILE A 194 5.48 -11.37 -12.19
C ILE A 194 4.95 -10.58 -11.00
N VAL A 195 3.71 -10.09 -11.12
CA VAL A 195 2.99 -9.37 -10.07
C VAL A 195 1.95 -10.30 -9.49
N SER A 196 2.07 -10.65 -8.21
CA SER A 196 1.03 -11.37 -7.49
C SER A 196 0.25 -10.40 -6.62
N ILE A 197 -1.08 -10.43 -6.70
CA ILE A 197 -1.99 -9.60 -5.90
C ILE A 197 -2.89 -10.54 -5.09
N PRO A 198 -2.44 -10.95 -3.87
CA PRO A 198 -3.25 -11.78 -3.00
C PRO A 198 -4.47 -11.02 -2.43
N SER A 199 -5.61 -11.70 -2.39
CA SER A 199 -6.82 -11.33 -1.67
C SER A 199 -6.85 -12.09 -0.35
N PHE A 200 -7.43 -11.49 0.69
CA PHE A 200 -7.63 -12.14 1.99
C PHE A 200 -8.52 -13.40 1.93
N PHE A 201 -9.40 -13.47 0.93
CA PHE A 201 -10.28 -14.61 0.70
C PHE A 201 -9.90 -15.23 -0.65
N PHE A 202 -9.27 -16.41 -0.62
CA PHE A 202 -8.73 -17.09 -1.81
C PHE A 202 -9.73 -18.06 -2.40
N PHE A 203 -10.40 -17.70 -3.50
CA PHE A 203 -11.34 -18.64 -4.14
C PHE A 203 -11.43 -18.52 -5.68
N LEU A 204 -10.90 -17.45 -6.27
CA LEU A 204 -10.82 -17.26 -7.73
C LEU A 204 -9.44 -16.76 -8.12
N PHE A 205 -8.82 -17.37 -9.13
CA PHE A 205 -7.55 -16.95 -9.70
C PHE A 205 -7.77 -16.36 -11.09
N LYS A 206 -7.28 -15.15 -11.32
CA LYS A 206 -7.24 -14.51 -12.63
C LYS A 206 -5.80 -14.27 -13.01
N TYR A 207 -5.41 -14.78 -14.17
CA TYR A 207 -4.09 -14.57 -14.74
C TYR A 207 -4.23 -13.65 -15.95
N VAL A 208 -3.46 -12.57 -15.96
CA VAL A 208 -3.42 -11.60 -17.05
C VAL A 208 -1.98 -11.42 -17.49
N ALA A 209 -1.72 -11.65 -18.78
CA ALA A 209 -0.47 -11.29 -19.41
C ALA A 209 -0.64 -9.94 -20.12
N VAL A 210 0.17 -8.95 -19.75
CA VAL A 210 0.27 -7.67 -20.46
C VAL A 210 1.66 -7.61 -21.08
N ASN A 211 1.75 -7.90 -22.38
CA ASN A 211 3.02 -8.19 -23.06
C ASN A 211 3.74 -9.39 -22.39
N LYS A 212 5.00 -9.20 -21.96
CA LYS A 212 5.81 -10.18 -21.21
C LYS A 212 5.63 -10.11 -19.69
N ILE A 213 4.79 -9.20 -19.19
CA ILE A 213 4.50 -9.06 -17.75
C ILE A 213 3.31 -9.94 -17.39
N ASN A 214 3.48 -10.74 -16.33
CA ASN A 214 2.43 -11.63 -15.86
C ASN A 214 1.85 -11.08 -14.55
N ILE A 215 0.53 -10.93 -14.48
CA ILE A 215 -0.18 -10.45 -13.31
C ILE A 215 -1.14 -11.54 -12.85
N LEU A 216 -0.91 -12.07 -11.66
CA LEU A 216 -1.76 -13.03 -10.99
C LEU A 216 -2.58 -12.31 -9.92
N ILE A 217 -3.89 -12.26 -10.09
CA ILE A 217 -4.82 -11.67 -9.15
C ILE A 217 -5.64 -12.79 -8.51
N THR A 218 -5.76 -12.75 -7.19
CA THR A 218 -6.67 -13.64 -6.48
C THR A 218 -7.85 -12.83 -5.94
N LEU A 219 -9.06 -13.37 -6.01
CA LEU A 219 -10.30 -12.72 -5.59
C LEU A 219 -11.14 -13.65 -4.73
N ALA A 220 -11.99 -13.04 -3.90
CA ALA A 220 -13.03 -13.73 -3.15
C ALA A 220 -14.17 -14.17 -4.08
N ASN A 221 -14.61 -15.43 -3.95
CA ASN A 221 -15.77 -15.93 -4.71
C ASN A 221 -17.08 -15.47 -4.05
N SER A 222 -18.00 -14.97 -4.88
CA SER A 222 -19.26 -14.33 -4.46
C SER A 222 -20.26 -15.30 -3.83
N SER A 223 -20.15 -16.61 -4.11
CA SER A 223 -21.04 -17.64 -3.56
C SER A 223 -20.94 -17.82 -2.03
N PHE A 224 -19.90 -17.27 -1.39
CA PHE A 224 -19.73 -17.37 0.07
C PHE A 224 -20.09 -16.08 0.82
N VAL A 225 -19.92 -14.90 0.19
CA VAL A 225 -20.25 -13.61 0.81
C VAL A 225 -21.77 -13.47 1.05
N ALA A 226 -22.58 -14.10 0.19
CA ALA A 226 -24.04 -14.12 0.34
C ALA A 226 -24.55 -14.98 1.53
N ASN A 227 -23.70 -15.81 2.15
CA ASN A 227 -24.12 -16.70 3.25
C ASN A 227 -23.87 -16.14 4.66
N ASN A 228 -23.29 -14.94 4.79
CA ASN A 228 -23.03 -14.33 6.09
C ASN A 228 -23.93 -13.12 6.42
N SER A 229 -24.86 -12.73 5.54
CA SER A 229 -25.83 -11.65 5.82
C SER A 229 -27.21 -12.15 6.28
N THR A 230 -27.35 -13.44 6.65
CA THR A 230 -28.62 -14.03 7.13
C THR A 230 -28.52 -14.76 8.47
N ARG A 231 -27.50 -14.49 9.29
CA ARG A 231 -27.57 -14.84 10.73
C ARG A 231 -27.91 -13.62 11.55
N ASN A 232 -29.22 -13.48 11.76
CA ASN A 232 -29.85 -12.63 12.76
C ASN A 232 -29.17 -12.81 14.13
N TYR A 233 -28.86 -11.68 14.77
CA TYR A 233 -29.09 -11.44 16.20
C TYR A 233 -29.73 -10.08 16.35
#